data_AF-A0A413HBR5-F1
#
_entry.id   AF-A0A413HBR5-F1
#
_cell.length_a   1.000
_cell.length_b   1.000
_cell.length_c   1.000
_cell.angle_alpha   90.00
_cell.angle_beta   90.00
_cell.angle_gamma   90.00
#
_symmetry.space_group_name_H-M   'P 1'
#
loop_
_entity.id
_entity.type
_entity.pdbx_description
1 polymer ?
#
loop_
_entity_poly.entity_id
_entity_poly.type
_entity_poly.pdbx_seq_one_letter_code
_entity_poly.pdbx_strand_id
1 'polypeptide(L)'
;MDIKKESMRKLLIYLVPVLAFCLLNITSCKDESEEMPRLFRPSFIASSCFAEGNTVSLAWRTSGEATSYTVELSQDATFQAEPAEVQTVKSNKCTFSNLRYETGYYARVRANNEGLDIISNWTEYTSSIRTLSRVIPKILYAPDENLITENSVAIAWKVSDVNPVDGVSVWLADGGQADEKHFDLSASEISSGKYVISGLSPRSTYLVALTNSKAPEGAEKYNQQKFTTAGMPAGAVLATDGVDLLAKIKEGMNDGSKSSLIFQLQNGVDYYLSADGLPASSTGDIKLTKSIAFLANPGERPTLYIRKGGFIIKPEVNNIPEIEYFVVENVNVKEPVVAGGSGGSKTRLLNIGKHDAGTDITIDRFEIRNSDVVLPSSVLMMNDASDGMTTINHIRIDNCRVTGVNDTKYVTKQFGFIHAINKGSNVWNDVSVSNSTFYEFYISPGVFGALTAGVPAAADSKVSISNCTFYNWATSKAAYTAIGNFSKLSTPLSLSVSGCVFGYSAGKALDPGACNLTAKNNYCTTDFEQASGTGLSLIDLGLSDSSFFRNAKENDFTVIDFESVVYTQEYGDPHWITVQEY
;
A
#
# COMPACT_ATOMS: atom_id res chain seq x y z
N MET A 1 38.51 -102.90 -60.56
CA MET A 1 39.19 -102.39 -59.34
C MET A 1 40.40 -101.62 -59.87
N ASP A 2 40.28 -100.34 -60.21
CA ASP A 2 40.88 -99.31 -59.35
C ASP A 2 40.25 -97.90 -59.47
N ILE A 3 39.28 -97.66 -60.34
CA ILE A 3 38.75 -96.29 -60.57
C ILE A 3 37.79 -95.81 -59.45
N LYS A 4 37.15 -96.71 -58.69
CA LYS A 4 36.20 -96.33 -57.62
C LYS A 4 36.86 -95.86 -56.32
N LYS A 5 38.14 -96.18 -56.08
CA LYS A 5 38.82 -95.84 -54.82
C LYS A 5 39.38 -94.41 -54.81
N GLU A 6 39.67 -93.86 -55.98
CA GLU A 6 40.25 -92.52 -56.13
C GLU A 6 39.19 -91.40 -56.15
N SER A 7 37.97 -91.69 -56.60
CA SER A 7 36.83 -90.75 -56.56
C SER A 7 36.30 -90.49 -55.14
N MET A 8 36.21 -91.52 -54.29
CA MET A 8 35.80 -91.34 -52.89
C MET A 8 36.84 -90.60 -52.03
N ARG A 9 38.13 -90.66 -52.40
CA ARG A 9 39.20 -89.95 -51.69
C ARG A 9 39.17 -88.44 -51.97
N LYS A 10 38.77 -88.03 -53.18
CA LYS A 10 38.57 -86.60 -53.52
C LYS A 10 37.31 -86.02 -52.88
N LEU A 11 36.22 -86.78 -52.76
CA LEU A 11 35.00 -86.33 -52.10
C LEU A 11 35.20 -86.08 -50.59
N LEU A 12 35.99 -86.92 -49.89
CA LEU A 12 36.30 -86.72 -48.48
C LEU A 12 37.23 -85.52 -48.20
N ILE A 13 38.15 -85.19 -49.12
CA ILE A 13 39.10 -84.08 -48.93
C ILE A 13 38.42 -82.70 -49.03
N TYR A 14 37.30 -82.59 -49.76
CA TYR A 14 36.54 -81.33 -49.86
C TYR A 14 35.39 -81.23 -48.84
N LEU A 15 34.86 -82.34 -48.32
CA LEU A 15 33.73 -82.30 -47.37
C LEU A 15 34.18 -81.96 -45.93
N VAL A 16 35.39 -82.37 -45.54
CA VAL A 16 35.91 -82.17 -44.17
C VAL A 16 36.27 -80.70 -43.86
N PRO A 17 36.89 -79.91 -44.77
CA PRO A 17 37.11 -78.48 -44.53
C PRO A 17 35.81 -77.68 -44.52
N VAL A 18 34.82 -78.07 -45.33
CA VAL A 18 33.53 -77.37 -45.44
C VAL A 18 32.66 -77.62 -44.20
N LEU A 19 32.62 -78.85 -43.66
CA LEU A 19 31.97 -79.10 -42.38
C LEU A 19 32.69 -78.44 -41.21
N ALA A 20 34.03 -78.38 -41.23
CA ALA A 20 34.81 -77.68 -40.20
C ALA A 20 34.61 -76.15 -40.25
N PHE A 21 34.44 -75.56 -41.44
CA PHE A 21 34.13 -74.13 -41.59
C PHE A 21 32.68 -73.79 -41.20
N CYS A 22 31.74 -74.73 -41.37
CA CYS A 22 30.36 -74.56 -40.90
C CYS A 22 30.21 -74.76 -39.38
N LEU A 23 31.05 -75.57 -38.74
CA LEU A 23 31.03 -75.78 -37.27
C LEU A 23 31.76 -74.68 -36.48
N LEU A 24 32.65 -73.91 -37.11
CA LEU A 24 33.33 -72.76 -36.50
C LEU A 24 32.49 -71.45 -36.48
N ASN A 25 31.33 -71.43 -37.15
CA ASN A 25 30.45 -70.25 -37.21
C ASN A 25 29.25 -70.31 -36.23
N ILE A 26 29.21 -71.28 -35.31
CA ILE A 26 28.14 -71.42 -34.29
C ILE A 26 28.66 -71.16 -32.86
N THR A 27 29.84 -70.53 -32.74
CA THR A 27 30.19 -69.76 -31.54
C THR A 27 29.89 -68.29 -31.81
N SER A 28 28.63 -68.00 -32.15
CA SER A 28 28.07 -66.69 -31.86
C SER A 28 28.28 -66.47 -30.37
N CYS A 29 28.99 -65.41 -30.02
CA CYS A 29 29.11 -64.93 -28.65
C CYS A 29 27.75 -65.11 -27.96
N LYS A 30 27.70 -65.96 -26.94
CA LYS A 30 26.76 -65.68 -25.86
C LYS A 30 27.27 -64.37 -25.27
N ASP A 31 26.60 -63.28 -25.61
CA ASP A 31 26.63 -62.09 -24.78
C ASP A 31 26.03 -62.51 -23.43
N GLU A 32 26.84 -63.11 -22.57
CA GLU A 32 26.65 -63.00 -21.12
C GLU A 32 27.02 -61.58 -20.73
N SER A 33 26.28 -60.60 -21.25
CA SER A 33 26.14 -59.35 -20.53
C SER A 33 25.23 -59.70 -19.35
N GLU A 34 25.82 -59.93 -18.17
CA GLU A 34 25.09 -59.67 -16.94
C GLU A 34 24.55 -58.25 -17.07
N GLU A 35 23.27 -58.10 -17.40
CA GLU A 35 22.61 -56.79 -17.32
C GLU A 35 22.73 -56.37 -15.87
N MET A 36 23.65 -55.45 -15.57
CA MET A 36 23.73 -54.85 -14.25
C MET A 36 22.32 -54.35 -13.90
N PRO A 37 21.79 -54.70 -12.71
CA PRO A 37 20.45 -54.28 -12.32
C PRO A 37 20.41 -52.75 -12.38
N ARG A 38 19.56 -52.21 -13.25
CA ARG A 38 19.38 -50.77 -13.41
C ARG A 38 18.06 -50.34 -12.79
N LEU A 39 18.10 -49.31 -11.96
CA LEU A 39 16.89 -48.69 -11.44
C LEU A 39 16.21 -47.85 -12.51
N PHE A 40 14.90 -48.03 -12.62
CA PHE A 40 14.09 -47.16 -13.46
C PHE A 40 13.93 -45.79 -12.80
N ARG A 41 13.99 -44.74 -13.62
CA ARG A 41 13.74 -43.38 -13.15
C ARG A 41 12.27 -43.24 -12.72
N PRO A 42 11.98 -42.53 -11.61
CA PRO A 42 10.60 -42.24 -11.21
C PRO A 42 9.89 -41.35 -12.22
N SER A 43 8.56 -41.24 -12.11
CA SER A 43 7.76 -40.32 -12.94
C SER A 43 6.77 -39.53 -12.07
N PHE A 44 6.89 -38.20 -12.07
CA PHE A 44 6.00 -37.34 -11.28
C PHE A 44 4.53 -37.52 -11.63
N ILE A 45 3.68 -37.41 -10.61
CA ILE A 45 2.22 -37.32 -10.74
C ILE A 45 1.88 -35.84 -10.65
N ALA A 46 1.68 -35.20 -11.81
CA ALA A 46 1.54 -33.74 -11.90
C ALA A 46 0.42 -33.17 -11.00
N SER A 47 -0.71 -33.86 -10.86
CA SER A 47 -1.83 -33.48 -9.98
C SER A 47 -1.52 -33.55 -8.49
N SER A 48 -0.36 -34.11 -8.11
CA SER A 48 0.10 -34.26 -6.73
C SER A 48 1.41 -33.50 -6.49
N CYS A 49 1.79 -32.61 -7.42
CA CYS A 49 2.92 -31.70 -7.33
C CYS A 49 2.38 -30.28 -7.21
N PHE A 50 2.17 -29.81 -5.99
CA PHE A 50 1.54 -28.51 -5.72
C PHE A 50 2.10 -27.88 -4.45
N ALA A 51 1.90 -26.56 -4.32
CA ALA A 51 2.20 -25.84 -3.10
C ALA A 51 0.94 -25.59 -2.28
N GLU A 52 1.09 -25.60 -0.96
CA GLU A 52 0.10 -25.15 0.00
C GLU A 52 0.81 -24.29 1.05
N GLY A 53 0.54 -22.98 1.05
CA GLY A 53 1.31 -22.02 1.83
C GLY A 53 2.80 -22.02 1.42
N ASN A 54 3.67 -22.30 2.38
CA ASN A 54 5.11 -22.47 2.20
C ASN A 54 5.57 -23.93 2.18
N THR A 55 4.67 -24.84 1.83
CA THR A 55 4.99 -26.26 1.65
C THR A 55 4.88 -26.65 0.19
N VAL A 56 5.72 -27.59 -0.25
CA VAL A 56 5.65 -28.20 -1.57
C VAL A 56 5.49 -29.70 -1.39
N SER A 57 4.36 -30.22 -1.87
CA SER A 57 4.08 -31.66 -1.90
C SER A 57 4.40 -32.22 -3.27
N LEU A 58 5.06 -33.37 -3.29
CA LEU A 58 5.47 -34.09 -4.50
C LEU A 58 5.08 -35.56 -4.39
N ALA A 59 4.63 -36.14 -5.50
CA ALA A 59 4.44 -37.58 -5.61
C ALA A 59 4.87 -38.09 -6.98
N TRP A 60 5.32 -39.33 -7.03
CA TRP A 60 5.77 -39.99 -8.25
C TRP A 60 5.31 -41.45 -8.30
N ARG A 61 5.33 -42.00 -9.51
CA ARG A 61 5.14 -43.43 -9.76
C ARG A 61 6.46 -44.16 -9.58
N THR A 62 6.38 -45.32 -8.93
CA THR A 62 7.49 -46.26 -8.72
C THR A 62 7.55 -47.27 -9.87
N SER A 63 8.75 -47.69 -10.23
CA SER A 63 9.01 -48.86 -11.06
C SER A 63 10.24 -49.61 -10.54
N GLY A 64 10.10 -50.91 -10.25
CA GLY A 64 11.21 -51.80 -9.89
C GLY A 64 11.51 -51.95 -8.38
N GLU A 65 12.79 -52.16 -8.06
CA GLU A 65 13.33 -52.56 -6.74
C GLU A 65 13.83 -51.38 -5.88
N ALA A 66 13.32 -50.17 -6.08
CA ALA A 66 13.77 -49.01 -5.29
C ALA A 66 13.47 -49.19 -3.79
N THR A 67 14.47 -48.97 -2.94
CA THR A 67 14.32 -49.01 -1.47
C THR A 67 14.11 -47.61 -0.88
N SER A 68 14.53 -46.57 -1.60
CA SER A 68 14.32 -45.16 -1.25
C SER A 68 14.40 -44.25 -2.49
N TYR A 69 14.12 -42.98 -2.30
CA TYR A 69 14.22 -41.92 -3.30
C TYR A 69 14.93 -40.71 -2.71
N THR A 70 15.86 -40.13 -3.47
CA THR A 70 16.41 -38.81 -3.17
C THR A 70 15.66 -37.78 -3.98
N VAL A 71 15.14 -36.76 -3.32
CA VAL A 71 14.34 -35.67 -3.89
C VAL A 71 15.01 -34.36 -3.56
N GLU A 72 15.07 -33.47 -4.52
CA GLU A 72 15.67 -32.14 -4.37
C GLU A 72 14.72 -31.07 -4.86
N LEU A 73 14.69 -29.95 -4.13
CA LEU A 73 14.12 -28.70 -4.60
C LEU A 73 15.25 -27.71 -4.87
N SER A 74 15.17 -26.99 -5.98
CA SER A 74 16.09 -25.90 -6.33
C SER A 74 15.32 -24.68 -6.80
N GLN A 75 15.86 -23.49 -6.58
CA GLN A 75 15.37 -22.26 -7.22
C GLN A 75 15.95 -22.08 -8.63
N ASP A 76 16.96 -22.89 -8.99
CA ASP A 76 17.57 -22.95 -10.31
C ASP A 76 17.02 -24.14 -11.10
N ALA A 77 16.40 -23.86 -12.24
CA ALA A 77 15.83 -24.88 -13.13
C ALA A 77 16.87 -25.87 -13.66
N THR A 78 18.15 -25.49 -13.69
CA THR A 78 19.24 -26.33 -14.21
C THR A 78 19.91 -27.18 -13.14
N PHE A 79 19.55 -26.99 -11.87
CA PHE A 79 20.15 -27.66 -10.70
C PHE A 79 21.69 -27.65 -10.72
N GLN A 80 22.29 -26.56 -11.22
CA GLN A 80 23.74 -26.35 -11.19
C GLN A 80 24.15 -25.70 -9.86
N ALA A 81 23.29 -24.85 -9.31
CA ALA A 81 23.41 -24.38 -7.93
C ALA A 81 23.06 -25.49 -6.93
N GLU A 82 23.56 -25.35 -5.71
CA GLU A 82 23.18 -26.24 -4.59
C GLU A 82 21.66 -26.25 -4.42
N PRO A 83 21.02 -27.42 -4.25
CA PRO A 83 19.60 -27.50 -3.99
C PRO A 83 19.22 -26.69 -2.75
N ALA A 84 18.08 -26.02 -2.80
CA ALA A 84 17.51 -25.34 -1.64
C ALA A 84 17.15 -26.34 -0.54
N GLU A 85 16.66 -27.52 -0.92
CA GLU A 85 16.30 -28.58 0.02
C GLU A 85 16.58 -29.96 -0.59
N VAL A 86 16.96 -30.92 0.26
CA VAL A 86 17.20 -32.32 -0.12
C VAL A 86 16.55 -33.25 0.90
N GLN A 87 15.80 -34.24 0.43
CA GLN A 87 15.24 -35.29 1.29
C GLN A 87 15.51 -36.68 0.69
N THR A 88 15.70 -37.67 1.56
CA THR A 88 15.68 -39.08 1.17
C THR A 88 14.52 -39.78 1.85
N VAL A 89 13.60 -40.36 1.08
CA VAL A 89 12.35 -40.96 1.57
C VAL A 89 12.17 -42.38 1.07
N LYS A 90 11.54 -43.25 1.88
CA LYS A 90 11.18 -44.62 1.47
C LYS A 90 9.83 -44.69 0.74
N SER A 91 8.97 -43.70 0.95
CA SER A 91 7.70 -43.55 0.24
C SER A 91 7.88 -42.94 -1.16
N ASN A 92 6.87 -43.11 -2.01
CA ASN A 92 6.81 -42.52 -3.35
C ASN A 92 6.23 -41.08 -3.36
N LYS A 93 6.29 -40.41 -2.22
CA LYS A 93 5.85 -39.02 -2.01
C LYS A 93 6.68 -38.38 -0.90
N CYS A 94 6.82 -37.06 -0.96
CA CYS A 94 7.44 -36.26 0.10
C CYS A 94 6.79 -34.87 0.16
N THR A 95 7.00 -34.19 1.28
CA THR A 95 6.60 -32.80 1.47
C THR A 95 7.81 -32.03 2.02
N PHE A 96 8.13 -30.93 1.37
CA PHE A 96 9.06 -29.93 1.87
C PHE A 96 8.27 -28.84 2.57
N SER A 97 8.73 -28.40 3.74
CA SER A 97 8.09 -27.38 4.56
C SER A 97 9.09 -26.28 4.90
N ASN A 98 8.61 -25.14 5.42
CA ASN A 98 9.47 -24.02 5.80
C ASN A 98 10.21 -23.37 4.61
N LEU A 99 9.61 -23.45 3.41
CA LEU A 99 10.16 -22.82 2.21
C LEU A 99 9.91 -21.31 2.23
N ARG A 100 10.65 -20.56 1.40
CA ARG A 100 10.35 -19.13 1.18
C ARG A 100 8.97 -18.99 0.55
N TYR A 101 8.19 -18.00 0.99
CA TYR A 101 6.90 -17.66 0.38
C TYR A 101 7.09 -17.04 -1.01
N GLU A 102 6.04 -17.09 -1.83
CA GLU A 102 6.01 -16.52 -3.20
C GLU A 102 7.22 -16.89 -4.08
N THR A 103 7.81 -18.05 -3.84
CA THR A 103 9.08 -18.47 -4.46
C THR A 103 8.85 -19.69 -5.33
N GLY A 104 9.40 -19.66 -6.54
CA GLY A 104 9.34 -20.78 -7.48
C GLY A 104 10.41 -21.81 -7.17
N TYR A 105 10.00 -23.08 -7.09
CA TYR A 105 10.89 -24.22 -6.89
C TYR A 105 10.77 -25.22 -8.04
N TYR A 106 11.90 -25.71 -8.51
CA TYR A 106 12.03 -26.83 -9.43
C TYR A 106 12.34 -28.09 -8.63
N ALA A 107 11.69 -29.20 -8.98
CA ALA A 107 11.87 -30.46 -8.27
C ALA A 107 12.55 -31.50 -9.15
N ARG A 108 13.46 -32.30 -8.57
CA ARG A 108 13.96 -33.51 -9.20
C ARG A 108 13.97 -34.69 -8.24
N VAL A 109 13.78 -35.90 -8.76
CA VAL A 109 13.76 -37.14 -7.97
C VAL A 109 14.56 -38.23 -8.68
N ARG A 110 15.31 -39.01 -7.90
CA ARG A 110 15.94 -40.26 -8.36
C ARG A 110 15.60 -41.39 -7.39
N ALA A 111 15.57 -42.61 -7.91
CA ALA A 111 15.41 -43.82 -7.11
C ALA A 111 16.77 -44.33 -6.62
N ASN A 112 16.82 -44.90 -5.42
CA ASN A 112 17.99 -45.57 -4.86
C ASN A 112 17.62 -47.00 -4.45
N ASN A 113 18.58 -47.91 -4.52
CA ASN A 113 18.51 -49.23 -3.91
C ASN A 113 19.78 -49.45 -3.09
N GLU A 114 19.65 -49.35 -1.78
CA GLU A 114 20.75 -49.46 -0.82
C GLU A 114 21.37 -50.86 -0.81
N GLY A 115 20.56 -51.92 -1.03
CA GLY A 115 21.03 -53.30 -0.98
C GLY A 115 21.89 -53.68 -2.19
N LEU A 116 21.74 -52.98 -3.30
CA LEU A 116 22.48 -53.19 -4.55
C LEU A 116 23.49 -52.06 -4.85
N ASP A 117 23.55 -51.03 -4.01
CA ASP A 117 24.38 -49.81 -4.20
C ASP A 117 24.25 -49.18 -5.60
N ILE A 118 23.00 -49.06 -6.07
CA ILE A 118 22.66 -48.47 -7.37
C ILE A 118 21.67 -47.33 -7.23
N ILE A 119 21.73 -46.39 -8.18
CA ILE A 119 20.82 -45.24 -8.29
C ILE A 119 20.30 -45.08 -9.72
N SER A 120 19.12 -44.47 -9.88
CA SER A 120 18.61 -44.07 -11.20
C SER A 120 19.17 -42.72 -11.64
N ASN A 121 19.01 -42.40 -12.93
CA ASN A 121 19.07 -41.01 -13.39
C ASN A 121 17.99 -40.16 -12.71
N TRP A 122 18.23 -38.85 -12.66
CA TRP A 122 17.25 -37.87 -12.21
C TRP A 122 16.06 -37.79 -13.16
N THR A 123 14.87 -37.63 -12.58
CA THR A 123 13.68 -37.14 -13.26
C THR A 123 13.39 -35.75 -12.72
N GLU A 124 13.29 -34.76 -13.61
CA GLU A 124 12.92 -33.38 -13.28
C GLU A 124 11.42 -33.17 -13.50
N TYR A 125 10.79 -32.41 -12.61
CA TYR A 125 9.43 -31.91 -12.80
C TYR A 125 9.49 -30.69 -13.73
N THR A 126 8.72 -30.72 -14.81
CA THR A 126 8.89 -29.80 -15.95
C THR A 126 8.47 -28.36 -15.68
N SER A 127 7.75 -28.11 -14.58
CA SER A 127 7.19 -26.80 -14.25
C SER A 127 7.69 -26.34 -12.88
N SER A 128 7.86 -25.04 -12.69
CA SER A 128 8.10 -24.49 -11.36
C SER A 128 6.85 -24.60 -10.49
N ILE A 129 7.00 -25.03 -9.25
CA ILE A 129 5.95 -25.01 -8.22
C ILE A 129 6.19 -23.77 -7.37
N ARG A 130 5.26 -22.80 -7.40
CA ARG A 130 5.40 -21.54 -6.66
C ARG A 130 4.67 -21.63 -5.33
N THR A 131 5.36 -21.38 -4.23
CA THR A 131 4.75 -21.22 -2.91
C THR A 131 3.82 -20.01 -2.89
N LEU A 132 2.82 -20.02 -2.00
CA LEU A 132 1.79 -18.98 -1.95
C LEU A 132 2.27 -17.75 -1.15
N SER A 133 1.49 -16.67 -1.15
CA SER A 133 1.73 -15.51 -0.30
C SER A 133 1.43 -15.83 1.16
N ARG A 134 2.19 -15.22 2.08
CA ARG A 134 1.93 -15.37 3.51
C ARG A 134 0.76 -14.48 3.92
N VAL A 135 -0.23 -15.06 4.59
CA VAL A 135 -1.37 -14.32 5.16
C VAL A 135 -1.24 -14.35 6.68
N ILE A 136 -1.21 -13.18 7.31
CA ILE A 136 -1.12 -13.05 8.76
C ILE A 136 -2.16 -12.03 9.20
N PRO A 137 -2.93 -12.31 10.26
CA PRO A 137 -3.84 -11.32 10.81
C PRO A 137 -3.06 -10.11 11.33
N LYS A 138 -3.72 -8.95 11.37
CA LYS A 138 -3.18 -7.78 12.05
C LYS A 138 -3.14 -8.03 13.55
N ILE A 139 -1.95 -8.01 14.11
CA ILE A 139 -1.66 -8.15 15.53
C ILE A 139 -0.84 -7.00 16.09
N LEU A 140 -0.07 -6.25 15.27
CA LEU A 140 0.64 -5.05 15.73
C LEU A 140 -0.33 -3.86 15.77
N TYR A 141 -0.57 -3.34 16.97
CA TYR A 141 -1.37 -2.14 17.16
C TYR A 141 -0.65 -0.93 16.57
N ALA A 142 -1.44 -0.01 15.99
CA ALA A 142 -0.91 1.31 15.67
C ALA A 142 -0.36 1.94 16.97
N PRO A 143 0.85 2.53 16.96
CA PRO A 143 1.40 3.17 18.15
C PRO A 143 0.46 4.26 18.68
N ASP A 144 0.20 4.25 19.98
CA ASP A 144 -0.52 5.33 20.64
C ASP A 144 0.35 6.60 20.55
N GLU A 145 -0.16 7.63 19.88
CA GLU A 145 0.59 8.86 19.67
C GLU A 145 0.99 9.54 20.99
N ASN A 146 0.26 9.31 22.09
CA ASN A 146 0.61 9.84 23.42
C ASN A 146 1.80 9.13 24.07
N LEU A 147 2.21 7.96 23.54
CA LEU A 147 3.35 7.18 24.01
C LEU A 147 4.56 7.29 23.07
N ILE A 148 4.54 8.25 22.16
CA ILE A 148 5.67 8.61 21.32
C ILE A 148 6.38 9.83 21.92
N THR A 149 7.66 9.69 22.18
CA THR A 149 8.52 10.78 22.67
C THR A 149 9.48 11.24 21.57
N GLU A 150 10.40 12.13 21.91
CA GLU A 150 11.45 12.57 20.98
C GLU A 150 12.45 11.45 20.64
N ASN A 151 12.56 10.42 21.47
CA ASN A 151 13.59 9.39 21.33
C ASN A 151 13.09 7.96 21.58
N SER A 152 11.79 7.78 21.76
CA SER A 152 11.20 6.47 22.01
C SER A 152 9.77 6.34 21.51
N VAL A 153 9.32 5.10 21.35
CA VAL A 153 7.91 4.74 21.14
C VAL A 153 7.57 3.49 21.94
N ALA A 154 6.40 3.47 22.57
CA ALA A 154 5.82 2.24 23.09
C ALA A 154 4.98 1.56 22.00
N ILE A 155 5.24 0.28 21.76
CA ILE A 155 4.45 -0.55 20.86
C ILE A 155 3.78 -1.68 21.64
N ALA A 156 2.68 -2.17 21.10
CA ALA A 156 1.97 -3.31 21.63
C ALA A 156 1.49 -4.21 20.48
N TRP A 157 1.37 -5.50 20.75
CA TRP A 157 0.76 -6.45 19.84
C TRP A 157 -0.13 -7.46 20.56
N LYS A 158 -1.07 -8.04 19.82
CA LYS A 158 -1.87 -9.16 20.29
C LYS A 158 -1.01 -10.42 20.35
N VAL A 159 -0.80 -10.93 21.57
CA VAL A 159 -0.04 -12.18 21.78
C VAL A 159 -0.79 -13.35 21.14
N SER A 160 -0.05 -14.16 20.37
CA SER A 160 -0.61 -15.29 19.62
C SER A 160 0.41 -16.41 19.52
N ASP A 161 -0.02 -17.64 19.84
CA ASP A 161 0.81 -18.84 19.65
C ASP A 161 0.99 -19.19 18.17
N VAL A 162 0.06 -18.76 17.31
CA VAL A 162 0.09 -19.00 15.86
C VAL A 162 1.07 -18.04 15.17
N ASN A 163 1.18 -16.81 15.68
CA ASN A 163 2.04 -15.77 15.13
C ASN A 163 3.03 -15.29 16.22
N PRO A 164 3.99 -16.16 16.62
CA PRO A 164 4.87 -15.88 17.73
C PRO A 164 5.81 -14.73 17.39
N VAL A 165 5.99 -13.82 18.34
CA VAL A 165 6.91 -12.68 18.25
C VAL A 165 8.08 -12.95 19.18
N ASP A 166 9.30 -12.82 18.68
CA ASP A 166 10.53 -12.94 19.48
C ASP A 166 11.44 -11.71 19.39
N GLY A 167 11.11 -10.76 18.51
CA GLY A 167 11.88 -9.54 18.33
C GLY A 167 11.07 -8.43 17.67
N VAL A 168 11.70 -7.28 17.54
CA VAL A 168 11.17 -6.09 16.88
C VAL A 168 12.27 -5.43 16.06
N SER A 169 11.95 -5.06 14.82
CA SER A 169 12.84 -4.29 13.96
C SER A 169 12.28 -2.89 13.70
N VAL A 170 13.14 -1.87 13.71
CA VAL A 170 12.78 -0.48 13.42
C VAL A 170 13.81 0.17 12.49
N TRP A 171 13.36 0.91 11.49
CA TRP A 171 14.23 1.59 10.53
C TRP A 171 13.62 2.90 10.03
N LEU A 172 14.44 3.81 9.53
CA LEU A 172 13.98 5.09 8.98
C LEU A 172 13.18 4.86 7.69
N ALA A 173 12.03 5.54 7.55
CA ALA A 173 11.15 5.35 6.41
C ALA A 173 11.79 5.84 5.08
N ASP A 174 12.67 6.83 5.14
CA ASP A 174 13.41 7.40 4.01
C ASP A 174 14.78 6.76 3.76
N GLY A 175 15.45 6.26 4.81
CA GLY A 175 16.72 5.53 4.72
C GLY A 175 16.59 4.06 4.27
N GLY A 176 15.37 3.52 4.26
CA GLY A 176 15.13 2.10 4.00
C GLY A 176 15.74 1.21 5.09
N GLN A 177 15.99 -0.06 4.77
CA GLN A 177 16.51 -1.03 5.75
C GLN A 177 18.00 -0.86 6.10
N ALA A 178 18.71 0.12 5.50
CA ALA A 178 20.14 0.33 5.74
C ALA A 178 20.44 0.73 7.20
N ASP A 179 19.52 1.42 7.86
CA ASP A 179 19.63 1.88 9.26
C ASP A 179 18.76 1.05 10.23
N GLU A 180 18.47 -0.20 9.88
CA GLU A 180 17.63 -1.09 10.69
C GLU A 180 18.29 -1.43 12.03
N LYS A 181 17.53 -1.24 13.11
CA LYS A 181 17.86 -1.69 14.46
C LYS A 181 16.94 -2.84 14.83
N HIS A 182 17.54 -3.93 15.31
CA HIS A 182 16.82 -5.10 15.79
C HIS A 182 16.93 -5.24 17.31
N PHE A 183 15.84 -5.65 17.94
CA PHE A 183 15.76 -5.88 19.39
C PHE A 183 15.16 -7.26 19.66
N ASP A 184 15.94 -8.13 20.30
CA ASP A 184 15.45 -9.39 20.84
C ASP A 184 14.58 -9.13 22.08
N LEU A 185 13.46 -9.85 22.21
CA LEU A 185 12.55 -9.70 23.34
C LEU A 185 12.82 -10.73 24.43
N SER A 186 12.71 -10.28 25.68
CA SER A 186 12.68 -11.15 26.85
C SER A 186 11.37 -11.94 26.95
N ALA A 187 11.38 -13.05 27.70
CA ALA A 187 10.17 -13.84 27.95
C ALA A 187 9.02 -13.01 28.56
N SER A 188 9.34 -12.04 29.42
CA SER A 188 8.34 -11.11 29.98
C SER A 188 7.72 -10.22 28.91
N GLU A 189 8.51 -9.65 28.01
CA GLU A 189 8.02 -8.77 26.94
C GLU A 189 7.13 -9.53 25.96
N ILE A 190 7.56 -10.73 25.54
CA ILE A 190 6.79 -11.66 24.69
C ILE A 190 5.42 -11.94 25.33
N SER A 191 5.40 -12.31 26.61
CA SER A 191 4.15 -12.63 27.31
C SER A 191 3.22 -11.42 27.53
N SER A 192 3.80 -10.23 27.63
CA SER A 192 3.04 -8.98 27.84
C SER A 192 2.49 -8.38 26.55
N GLY A 193 3.07 -8.75 25.39
CA GLY A 193 2.74 -8.18 24.10
C GLY A 193 3.14 -6.71 23.97
N LYS A 194 4.19 -6.26 24.65
CA LYS A 194 4.59 -4.84 24.71
C LYS A 194 6.10 -4.67 24.69
N TYR A 195 6.55 -3.57 24.10
CA TYR A 195 7.96 -3.18 24.10
C TYR A 195 8.12 -1.66 23.94
N VAL A 196 9.19 -1.08 24.51
CA VAL A 196 9.55 0.33 24.31
C VAL A 196 10.84 0.41 23.52
N ILE A 197 10.73 0.90 22.30
CA ILE A 197 11.88 1.16 21.44
C ILE A 197 12.46 2.50 21.87
N SER A 198 13.76 2.55 22.17
CA SER A 198 14.47 3.75 22.60
C SER A 198 15.68 4.06 21.71
N GLY A 199 16.31 5.22 21.89
CA GLY A 199 17.47 5.63 21.09
C GLY A 199 17.10 6.02 19.66
N LEU A 200 15.90 6.54 19.47
CA LEU A 200 15.42 7.10 18.22
C LEU A 200 15.83 8.58 18.09
N SER A 201 15.91 9.07 16.86
CA SER A 201 16.16 10.48 16.58
C SER A 201 14.86 11.27 16.66
N PRO A 202 14.87 12.52 17.17
CA PRO A 202 13.70 13.40 17.14
C PRO A 202 13.21 13.70 15.73
N ARG A 203 11.92 14.01 15.59
CA ARG A 203 11.26 14.38 14.31
C ARG A 203 11.60 13.46 13.13
N SER A 204 11.74 12.18 13.40
CA SER A 204 12.14 11.19 12.40
C SER A 204 11.02 10.19 12.20
N THR A 205 10.73 9.88 10.94
CA THR A 205 9.67 8.94 10.57
C THR A 205 10.26 7.53 10.48
N TYR A 206 9.71 6.59 11.24
CA TYR A 206 10.15 5.21 11.31
C TYR A 206 9.08 4.24 10.82
N LEU A 207 9.54 3.11 10.30
CA LEU A 207 8.77 1.89 10.16
C LEU A 207 9.20 0.92 11.26
N VAL A 208 8.24 0.24 11.87
CA VAL A 208 8.46 -0.80 12.86
C VAL A 208 7.73 -2.07 12.44
N ALA A 209 8.37 -3.23 12.60
CA ALA A 209 7.76 -4.53 12.34
C ALA A 209 8.06 -5.50 13.48
N LEU A 210 7.14 -6.43 13.70
CA LEU A 210 7.35 -7.58 14.57
C LEU A 210 8.27 -8.58 13.86
N THR A 211 9.04 -9.35 14.62
CA THR A 211 9.86 -10.43 14.08
C THR A 211 9.59 -11.78 14.71
N ASN A 212 9.83 -12.82 13.91
CA ASN A 212 9.92 -14.22 14.33
C ASN A 212 11.17 -14.84 13.69
N SER A 213 12.22 -15.05 14.49
CA SER A 213 13.49 -15.66 14.05
C SER A 213 13.34 -17.10 13.55
N LYS A 214 12.23 -17.78 13.87
CA LYS A 214 11.92 -19.14 13.42
C LYS A 214 11.06 -19.18 12.14
N ALA A 215 10.65 -18.04 11.61
CA ALA A 215 9.90 -17.99 10.36
C ALA A 215 10.77 -18.44 9.17
N PRO A 216 10.16 -18.86 8.04
CA PRO A 216 10.90 -19.11 6.82
C PRO A 216 11.68 -17.88 6.37
N GLU A 217 12.77 -18.10 5.65
CA GLU A 217 13.63 -17.01 5.19
C GLU A 217 12.84 -15.97 4.37
N GLY A 218 13.05 -14.70 4.70
CA GLY A 218 12.35 -13.56 4.11
C GLY A 218 10.95 -13.29 4.69
N ALA A 219 10.50 -14.11 5.65
CA ALA A 219 9.24 -13.94 6.37
C ALA A 219 9.45 -13.65 7.87
N GLU A 220 10.67 -13.31 8.30
CA GLU A 220 10.97 -13.01 9.69
C GLU A 220 10.21 -11.77 10.15
N LYS A 221 10.17 -10.73 9.32
CA LYS A 221 9.45 -9.47 9.57
C LYS A 221 8.00 -9.55 9.10
N TYR A 222 7.08 -9.10 9.94
CA TYR A 222 5.67 -9.02 9.59
C TYR A 222 4.94 -7.98 10.45
N ASN A 223 3.72 -7.61 10.04
CA ASN A 223 2.89 -6.65 10.77
C ASN A 223 3.65 -5.33 11.00
N GLN A 224 3.63 -4.47 9.99
CA GLN A 224 4.38 -3.21 10.01
C GLN A 224 3.49 -2.03 10.41
N GLN A 225 4.05 -1.08 11.14
CA GLN A 225 3.42 0.21 11.44
C GLN A 225 4.39 1.36 11.15
N LYS A 226 3.84 2.55 10.91
CA LYS A 226 4.58 3.80 10.69
C LYS A 226 4.31 4.77 11.82
N PHE A 227 5.33 5.46 12.30
CA PHE A 227 5.19 6.53 13.28
C PHE A 227 6.29 7.59 13.12
N THR A 228 6.08 8.77 13.70
CA THR A 228 7.06 9.87 13.68
C THR A 228 7.34 10.29 15.11
N THR A 229 8.61 10.35 15.51
CA THR A 229 9.01 10.81 16.85
C THR A 229 8.73 12.30 17.06
N ALA A 230 8.51 12.69 18.31
CA ALA A 230 8.32 14.09 18.68
C ALA A 230 9.61 14.93 18.51
N GLY A 231 9.47 16.24 18.63
CA GLY A 231 10.60 17.18 18.73
C GLY A 231 10.29 18.51 18.07
N MET A 232 11.08 19.54 18.35
CA MET A 232 10.85 20.88 17.80
C MET A 232 11.48 21.06 16.41
N PRO A 233 10.73 21.52 15.37
CA PRO A 233 11.33 21.76 14.06
C PRO A 233 12.32 22.92 14.13
N ALA A 234 13.40 22.84 13.36
CA ALA A 234 14.36 23.93 13.27
C ALA A 234 13.67 25.23 12.80
N GLY A 235 13.92 26.33 13.51
CA GLY A 235 13.32 27.63 13.20
C GLY A 235 11.84 27.78 13.57
N ALA A 236 11.23 26.78 14.22
CA ALA A 236 9.84 26.87 14.67
C ALA A 236 9.66 27.85 15.83
N VAL A 237 8.46 28.40 15.94
CA VAL A 237 8.02 29.24 17.05
C VAL A 237 6.85 28.55 17.74
N LEU A 238 6.91 28.43 19.07
CA LEU A 238 5.79 27.93 19.86
C LEU A 238 4.69 28.99 19.91
N ALA A 239 3.44 28.59 19.67
CA ALA A 239 2.26 29.41 19.94
C ALA A 239 1.43 28.81 21.06
N THR A 240 0.90 29.63 21.96
CA THR A 240 0.22 29.14 23.18
C THR A 240 -1.30 29.22 23.11
N ASP A 241 -1.85 30.11 22.27
CA ASP A 241 -3.28 30.24 22.00
C ASP A 241 -3.54 30.86 20.62
N GLY A 242 -4.82 30.96 20.24
CA GLY A 242 -5.25 31.48 18.94
C GLY A 242 -4.94 32.96 18.70
N VAL A 243 -4.98 33.81 19.74
CA VAL A 243 -4.70 35.25 19.62
C VAL A 243 -3.22 35.47 19.40
N ASP A 244 -2.39 34.80 20.21
CA ASP A 244 -0.93 34.78 20.08
C ASP A 244 -0.52 34.26 18.70
N LEU A 245 -1.10 33.14 18.25
CA LEU A 245 -0.82 32.59 16.93
C LEU A 245 -1.17 33.59 15.82
N LEU A 246 -2.36 34.19 15.85
CA LEU A 246 -2.78 35.16 14.83
C LEU A 246 -1.88 36.40 14.81
N ALA A 247 -1.47 36.91 15.98
CA ALA A 247 -0.54 38.02 16.09
C ALA A 247 0.83 37.68 15.47
N LYS A 248 1.42 36.54 15.85
CA LYS A 248 2.70 36.06 15.32
C LYS A 248 2.67 35.83 13.81
N ILE A 249 1.55 35.32 13.28
CA ILE A 249 1.36 35.19 11.82
C ILE A 249 1.41 36.57 11.16
N LYS A 250 0.64 37.54 11.65
CA LYS A 250 0.57 38.89 11.06
C LYS A 250 1.91 39.61 11.12
N GLU A 251 2.61 39.53 12.26
CA GLU A 251 3.94 40.10 12.42
C GLU A 251 4.95 39.44 11.47
N GLY A 252 4.96 38.10 11.42
CA GLY A 252 5.88 37.35 10.57
C GLY A 252 5.66 37.57 9.07
N MET A 253 4.40 37.76 8.63
CA MET A 253 4.07 38.09 7.23
C MET A 253 4.61 39.47 6.82
N ASN A 254 4.70 40.41 7.77
CA ASN A 254 5.24 41.76 7.55
C ASN A 254 6.77 41.85 7.74
N ASP A 255 7.39 40.85 8.38
CA ASP A 255 8.84 40.81 8.65
C ASP A 255 9.63 40.41 7.40
N GLY A 256 10.21 41.38 6.69
CA GLY A 256 11.02 41.16 5.49
C GLY A 256 12.30 40.33 5.70
N SER A 257 12.73 40.08 6.94
CA SER A 257 13.90 39.23 7.22
C SER A 257 13.58 37.73 7.17
N LYS A 258 12.30 37.36 7.22
CA LYS A 258 11.84 35.97 7.22
C LYS A 258 11.34 35.56 5.84
N SER A 259 11.88 34.47 5.31
CA SER A 259 11.39 33.79 4.11
C SER A 259 10.27 32.78 4.39
N SER A 260 10.09 32.37 5.65
CA SER A 260 9.02 31.45 6.05
C SER A 260 8.65 31.58 7.52
N LEU A 261 7.46 31.07 7.88
CA LEU A 261 7.00 30.94 9.27
C LEU A 261 6.73 29.46 9.57
N ILE A 262 7.27 28.97 10.67
CA ILE A 262 7.03 27.61 11.15
C ILE A 262 6.49 27.71 12.57
N PHE A 263 5.30 27.18 12.81
CA PHE A 263 4.68 27.19 14.12
C PHE A 263 4.58 25.77 14.66
N GLN A 264 5.05 25.59 15.89
CA GLN A 264 4.70 24.42 16.67
C GLN A 264 3.52 24.76 17.57
N LEU A 265 2.45 23.99 17.45
CA LEU A 265 1.26 24.11 18.27
C LEU A 265 1.34 23.10 19.43
N GLN A 266 0.84 23.52 20.58
CA GLN A 266 0.78 22.68 21.77
C GLN A 266 -0.37 21.67 21.64
N ASN A 267 -0.08 20.40 21.92
CA ASN A 267 -1.08 19.33 21.91
C ASN A 267 -2.29 19.66 22.81
N GLY A 268 -3.48 19.30 22.36
CA GLY A 268 -4.76 19.50 23.05
C GLY A 268 -5.28 20.93 23.09
N VAL A 269 -4.61 21.90 22.44
CA VAL A 269 -5.03 23.31 22.48
C VAL A 269 -5.90 23.69 21.28
N ASP A 270 -6.96 24.46 21.55
CA ASP A 270 -7.83 25.07 20.54
C ASP A 270 -7.35 26.48 20.17
N TYR A 271 -6.97 26.65 18.90
CA TYR A 271 -6.48 27.90 18.32
C TYR A 271 -7.57 28.57 17.49
N TYR A 272 -8.42 29.38 18.14
CA TYR A 272 -9.36 30.26 17.43
C TYR A 272 -8.60 31.42 16.77
N LEU A 273 -8.41 31.35 15.46
CA LEU A 273 -7.77 32.42 14.69
C LEU A 273 -8.75 33.59 14.52
N SER A 274 -8.94 34.37 15.58
CA SER A 274 -9.74 35.59 15.59
C SER A 274 -9.05 36.64 16.47
N ALA A 275 -9.39 37.91 16.28
CA ALA A 275 -8.72 39.01 16.99
C ALA A 275 -8.89 38.96 18.52
N ASP A 276 -9.96 38.31 18.99
CA ASP A 276 -10.34 38.15 20.39
C ASP A 276 -10.20 36.69 20.89
N GLY A 277 -9.79 35.76 20.02
CA GLY A 277 -9.67 34.35 20.36
C GLY A 277 -11.02 33.65 20.60
N LEU A 278 -12.14 34.25 20.17
CA LEU A 278 -13.47 33.69 20.41
C LEU A 278 -13.97 32.88 19.20
N PRO A 279 -14.74 31.78 19.44
CA PRO A 279 -15.25 30.90 18.38
C PRO A 279 -16.23 31.57 17.40
N ALA A 280 -17.03 32.52 17.87
CA ALA A 280 -18.06 33.18 17.04
C ALA A 280 -17.48 34.23 16.08
N SER A 281 -16.30 34.74 16.43
CA SER A 281 -15.62 35.84 15.73
C SER A 281 -15.07 35.39 14.39
N SER A 282 -14.89 36.35 13.50
CA SER A 282 -14.38 36.11 12.15
C SER A 282 -12.87 36.05 12.16
N THR A 283 -12.28 35.07 11.47
CA THR A 283 -10.86 35.06 11.12
C THR A 283 -10.52 36.20 10.17
N GLY A 284 -11.41 36.45 9.20
CA GLY A 284 -11.12 37.38 8.12
C GLY A 284 -10.03 36.84 7.19
N ASP A 285 -9.58 37.69 6.27
CA ASP A 285 -8.57 37.32 5.29
C ASP A 285 -7.16 37.56 5.85
N ILE A 286 -6.36 36.49 5.95
CA ILE A 286 -4.94 36.55 6.32
C ILE A 286 -4.13 36.51 5.03
N LYS A 287 -3.56 37.66 4.63
CA LYS A 287 -2.74 37.74 3.41
C LYS A 287 -1.46 36.91 3.60
N LEU A 288 -1.28 35.92 2.74
CA LEU A 288 -0.09 35.06 2.72
C LEU A 288 0.95 35.67 1.77
N THR A 289 2.12 36.02 2.31
CA THR A 289 3.23 36.63 1.56
C THR A 289 4.47 35.75 1.47
N LYS A 290 4.49 34.64 2.21
CA LYS A 290 5.61 33.71 2.33
C LYS A 290 5.14 32.34 2.81
N SER A 291 6.03 31.35 2.80
CA SER A 291 5.74 29.98 3.25
C SER A 291 5.28 29.93 4.72
N ILE A 292 4.38 29.00 5.03
CA ILE A 292 3.87 28.79 6.39
C ILE A 292 3.66 27.32 6.71
N ALA A 293 3.99 26.91 7.94
CA ALA A 293 3.75 25.56 8.44
C ALA A 293 3.12 25.59 9.85
N PHE A 294 2.12 24.73 10.07
CA PHE A 294 1.50 24.45 11.36
C PHE A 294 1.74 23.00 11.73
N LEU A 295 2.52 22.77 12.78
CA LEU A 295 3.04 21.44 13.14
C LEU A 295 2.71 21.16 14.60
N ALA A 296 2.39 19.92 14.95
CA ALA A 296 2.32 19.49 16.35
C ALA A 296 3.10 18.18 16.58
N ASN A 297 3.45 17.91 17.82
CA ASN A 297 4.04 16.62 18.19
C ASN A 297 2.96 15.53 18.16
N PRO A 298 3.31 14.25 18.00
CA PRO A 298 2.39 13.14 18.26
C PRO A 298 1.67 13.30 19.60
N GLY A 299 0.38 12.94 19.65
CA GLY A 299 -0.45 12.95 20.85
C GLY A 299 -1.83 13.54 20.56
N GLU A 300 -2.46 14.13 21.58
CA GLU A 300 -3.72 14.85 21.39
C GLU A 300 -3.52 16.06 20.44
N ARG A 301 -4.02 15.97 19.21
CA ARG A 301 -3.78 17.01 18.18
C ARG A 301 -4.45 18.33 18.56
N PRO A 302 -3.76 19.48 18.44
CA PRO A 302 -4.41 20.77 18.55
C PRO A 302 -5.36 21.01 17.39
N THR A 303 -6.30 21.94 17.58
CA THR A 303 -7.25 22.33 16.55
C THR A 303 -7.05 23.79 16.13
N LEU A 304 -6.77 24.00 14.84
CA LEU A 304 -6.82 25.31 14.20
C LEU A 304 -8.25 25.62 13.78
N TYR A 305 -8.89 26.56 14.48
CA TYR A 305 -10.23 27.02 14.17
C TYR A 305 -10.20 28.25 13.26
N ILE A 306 -10.83 28.13 12.08
CA ILE A 306 -11.03 29.22 11.13
C ILE A 306 -12.52 29.47 10.88
N ARG A 307 -12.90 30.73 10.71
CA ARG A 307 -14.30 31.10 10.49
C ARG A 307 -14.46 32.35 9.63
N LYS A 308 -15.32 32.30 8.61
CA LYS A 308 -15.64 33.42 7.70
C LYS A 308 -14.38 34.11 7.16
N GLY A 309 -13.41 33.30 6.75
CA GLY A 309 -12.10 33.76 6.31
C GLY A 309 -11.11 32.59 6.29
N GLY A 310 -9.83 32.94 6.20
CA GLY A 310 -8.71 32.02 6.11
C GLY A 310 -7.50 32.69 5.46
N PHE A 311 -6.56 31.88 4.97
CA PHE A 311 -5.38 32.38 4.27
C PHE A 311 -5.74 32.75 2.82
N ILE A 312 -5.21 33.87 2.35
CA ILE A 312 -5.48 34.37 1.00
C ILE A 312 -4.21 34.80 0.28
N ILE A 313 -4.12 34.39 -0.99
CA ILE A 313 -3.14 34.88 -1.95
C ILE A 313 -3.90 35.65 -3.02
N LYS A 314 -3.42 36.85 -3.33
CA LYS A 314 -3.85 37.67 -4.48
C LYS A 314 -2.59 38.24 -5.12
N PRO A 315 -2.02 37.57 -6.13
CA PRO A 315 -0.85 38.07 -6.84
C PRO A 315 -1.19 39.37 -7.56
N GLU A 316 -0.25 40.31 -7.56
CA GLU A 316 -0.33 41.58 -8.29
C GLU A 316 1.00 41.81 -9.03
N VAL A 317 1.01 42.57 -10.12
CA VAL A 317 2.18 42.72 -11.04
C VAL A 317 3.48 43.10 -10.33
N ASN A 318 3.40 43.84 -9.23
CA ASN A 318 4.58 44.26 -8.44
C ASN A 318 4.65 43.59 -7.06
N ASN A 319 3.84 42.56 -6.83
CA ASN A 319 3.66 41.91 -5.54
C ASN A 319 3.25 40.44 -5.72
N ILE A 320 4.14 39.65 -6.30
CA ILE A 320 4.00 38.20 -6.43
C ILE A 320 4.73 37.58 -5.24
N PRO A 321 4.03 36.88 -4.33
CA PRO A 321 4.69 36.30 -3.16
C PRO A 321 5.49 35.06 -3.52
N GLU A 322 6.64 34.89 -2.85
CA GLU A 322 7.47 33.69 -2.94
C GLU A 322 7.01 32.68 -1.87
N ILE A 323 6.35 31.61 -2.30
CA ILE A 323 5.80 30.60 -1.39
C ILE A 323 6.33 29.25 -1.82
N GLU A 324 7.20 28.68 -1.01
CA GLU A 324 7.67 27.30 -1.21
C GLU A 324 6.64 26.32 -0.66
N TYR A 325 6.06 26.57 0.51
CA TYR A 325 5.17 25.61 1.15
C TYR A 325 4.03 26.21 1.97
N PHE A 326 2.90 25.48 2.00
CA PHE A 326 1.83 25.60 2.98
C PHE A 326 1.60 24.21 3.59
N VAL A 327 1.94 24.04 4.86
CA VAL A 327 1.91 22.71 5.53
C VAL A 327 1.05 22.75 6.78
N VAL A 328 0.18 21.74 6.92
CA VAL A 328 -0.51 21.40 8.15
C VAL A 328 -0.17 19.94 8.46
N GLU A 329 0.48 19.69 9.58
CA GLU A 329 0.87 18.32 9.97
C GLU A 329 0.59 18.10 11.45
N ASN A 330 -0.21 17.08 11.74
CA ASN A 330 -0.62 16.75 13.10
C ASN A 330 -1.48 17.83 13.79
N VAL A 331 -2.21 18.62 13.00
CA VAL A 331 -3.06 19.72 13.47
C VAL A 331 -4.42 19.60 12.81
N ASN A 332 -5.49 19.51 13.61
CA ASN A 332 -6.84 19.49 13.09
C ASN A 332 -7.22 20.86 12.52
N VAL A 333 -8.03 20.90 11.46
CA VAL A 333 -8.50 22.16 10.84
C VAL A 333 -10.02 22.15 10.80
N LYS A 334 -10.65 23.02 11.59
CA LYS A 334 -12.11 22.99 11.75
C LYS A 334 -12.72 24.38 11.68
N GLU A 335 -13.99 24.44 11.30
CA GLU A 335 -14.82 25.59 11.63
C GLU A 335 -15.44 25.40 13.02
N PRO A 336 -15.45 26.42 13.89
CA PRO A 336 -16.06 26.29 15.21
C PRO A 336 -17.59 26.17 15.13
N VAL A 337 -18.16 25.28 15.95
CA VAL A 337 -19.60 25.12 16.09
C VAL A 337 -20.15 26.26 16.95
N VAL A 338 -21.02 27.10 16.38
CA VAL A 338 -21.57 28.28 17.04
C VAL A 338 -23.07 28.42 16.79
N ALA A 339 -23.79 29.10 17.70
CA ALA A 339 -25.26 29.26 17.63
C ALA A 339 -25.76 29.95 16.34
N GLY A 340 -24.88 30.67 15.63
CA GLY A 340 -25.18 31.30 14.34
C GLY A 340 -24.99 30.41 13.12
N GLY A 341 -24.66 29.13 13.32
CA GLY A 341 -24.36 28.18 12.26
C GLY A 341 -23.02 28.42 11.57
N SER A 342 -22.80 27.63 10.53
CA SER A 342 -21.60 27.66 9.69
C SER A 342 -21.39 29.00 8.98
N GLY A 343 -20.14 29.39 8.77
CA GLY A 343 -19.73 30.47 7.86
C GLY A 343 -19.92 30.12 6.38
N GLY A 344 -20.23 28.86 6.08
CA GLY A 344 -20.52 28.35 4.75
C GLY A 344 -19.34 28.54 3.80
N SER A 345 -19.65 28.96 2.56
CA SER A 345 -18.67 29.23 1.49
C SER A 345 -17.58 30.25 1.84
N LYS A 346 -17.72 31.00 2.94
CA LYS A 346 -16.74 32.00 3.37
C LYS A 346 -15.57 31.41 4.14
N THR A 347 -15.69 30.21 4.69
CA THR A 347 -14.66 29.58 5.52
C THR A 347 -13.86 28.58 4.70
N ARG A 348 -12.60 28.89 4.43
CA ARG A 348 -11.70 28.12 3.55
C ARG A 348 -10.28 28.22 4.08
N LEU A 349 -9.49 27.15 4.03
CA LEU A 349 -8.14 27.19 4.59
C LEU A 349 -7.22 28.09 3.76
N LEU A 350 -7.00 27.76 2.49
CA LEU A 350 -6.24 28.58 1.55
C LEU A 350 -7.09 28.96 0.35
N ASN A 351 -7.11 30.26 0.02
CA ASN A 351 -7.79 30.80 -1.14
C ASN A 351 -6.85 31.57 -2.04
N ILE A 352 -6.88 31.25 -3.33
CA ILE A 352 -6.15 31.98 -4.35
C ILE A 352 -7.19 32.72 -5.18
N GLY A 353 -7.16 34.06 -5.06
CA GLY A 353 -8.12 34.92 -5.75
C GLY A 353 -7.83 35.00 -7.24
N LYS A 354 -8.84 35.49 -7.99
CA LYS A 354 -8.66 35.87 -9.38
C LYS A 354 -7.47 36.84 -9.54
N HIS A 355 -6.62 36.60 -10.53
CA HIS A 355 -5.45 37.43 -10.83
C HIS A 355 -5.20 37.53 -12.33
N ASP A 356 -4.52 38.63 -12.71
CA ASP A 356 -4.39 39.10 -14.09
C ASP A 356 -3.15 38.50 -14.78
N ALA A 357 -3.08 38.61 -16.11
CA ALA A 357 -1.91 38.19 -16.87
C ALA A 357 -0.63 38.89 -16.37
N GLY A 358 0.48 38.14 -16.26
CA GLY A 358 1.75 38.66 -15.73
C GLY A 358 1.86 38.64 -14.20
N THR A 359 0.94 37.96 -13.52
CA THR A 359 0.96 37.79 -12.05
C THR A 359 1.09 36.32 -11.64
N ASP A 360 1.77 35.53 -12.48
CA ASP A 360 1.94 34.10 -12.28
C ASP A 360 2.64 33.81 -10.95
N ILE A 361 2.14 32.81 -10.22
CA ILE A 361 2.68 32.39 -8.92
C ILE A 361 2.92 30.89 -8.92
N THR A 362 3.98 30.47 -8.23
CA THR A 362 4.26 29.07 -7.95
C THR A 362 4.25 28.82 -6.45
N ILE A 363 3.59 27.74 -6.03
CA ILE A 363 3.71 27.13 -4.71
C ILE A 363 4.31 25.75 -4.93
N ASP A 364 5.42 25.43 -4.27
CA ASP A 364 6.01 24.11 -4.48
C ASP A 364 5.17 23.01 -3.79
N ARG A 365 4.81 23.20 -2.51
CA ARG A 365 4.13 22.18 -1.71
C ARG A 365 2.91 22.69 -0.96
N PHE A 366 1.77 22.03 -1.14
CA PHE A 366 0.59 22.17 -0.30
C PHE A 366 0.27 20.83 0.35
N GLU A 367 0.39 20.76 1.67
CA GLU A 367 0.34 19.48 2.39
C GLU A 367 -0.58 19.56 3.61
N ILE A 368 -1.45 18.56 3.75
CA ILE A 368 -2.22 18.31 4.96
C ILE A 368 -2.02 16.85 5.35
N ARG A 369 -1.39 16.63 6.50
CA ARG A 369 -0.95 15.31 6.95
C ARG A 369 -1.43 15.03 8.37
N ASN A 370 -1.87 13.81 8.62
CA ASN A 370 -2.29 13.35 9.94
C ASN A 370 -3.28 14.29 10.66
N SER A 371 -4.38 14.66 9.99
CA SER A 371 -5.25 15.75 10.44
C SER A 371 -6.74 15.43 10.27
N ASP A 372 -7.56 15.80 11.26
CA ASP A 372 -9.01 15.83 11.08
C ASP A 372 -9.42 17.19 10.50
N VAL A 373 -10.18 17.17 9.40
CA VAL A 373 -10.60 18.39 8.69
C VAL A 373 -12.11 18.46 8.60
N VAL A 374 -12.67 19.54 9.13
CA VAL A 374 -14.11 19.83 9.10
C VAL A 374 -14.33 21.27 8.68
N LEU A 375 -14.38 21.49 7.36
CA LEU A 375 -14.61 22.80 6.78
C LEU A 375 -15.86 22.79 5.89
N PRO A 376 -16.71 23.82 5.96
CA PRO A 376 -17.93 23.88 5.15
C PRO A 376 -17.67 24.14 3.65
N SER A 377 -16.48 24.59 3.27
CA SER A 377 -16.14 24.93 1.87
C SER A 377 -15.05 24.04 1.28
N SER A 378 -13.77 24.36 1.52
CA SER A 378 -12.63 23.67 0.93
C SER A 378 -11.34 23.97 1.70
N VAL A 379 -10.32 23.14 1.53
CA VAL A 379 -8.97 23.43 2.04
C VAL A 379 -8.14 24.24 1.04
N LEU A 380 -8.38 24.03 -0.26
CA LEU A 380 -7.80 24.83 -1.33
C LEU A 380 -8.92 25.36 -2.23
N MET A 381 -8.96 26.67 -2.41
CA MET A 381 -10.00 27.36 -3.18
C MET A 381 -9.39 28.20 -4.31
N MET A 382 -9.78 27.86 -5.54
CA MET A 382 -9.54 28.60 -6.78
C MET A 382 -10.82 28.53 -7.63
N ASN A 383 -11.85 29.27 -7.20
CA ASN A 383 -13.17 29.23 -7.82
C ASN A 383 -13.23 30.03 -9.13
N ASP A 384 -12.45 31.10 -9.26
CA ASP A 384 -12.59 32.05 -10.38
C ASP A 384 -11.56 31.78 -11.47
N ALA A 385 -11.97 31.92 -12.73
CA ALA A 385 -11.03 31.88 -13.85
C ALA A 385 -10.05 33.07 -13.78
N SER A 386 -8.76 32.78 -13.91
CA SER A 386 -7.67 33.74 -13.87
C SER A 386 -6.93 33.80 -15.20
N ASP A 387 -6.40 34.98 -15.52
CA ASP A 387 -5.54 35.17 -16.69
C ASP A 387 -4.07 34.94 -16.34
N GLY A 388 -3.68 35.23 -15.08
CA GLY A 388 -2.44 34.73 -14.51
C GLY A 388 -2.52 33.26 -14.15
N MET A 389 -1.36 32.61 -14.11
CA MET A 389 -1.21 31.19 -13.79
C MET A 389 -0.80 31.01 -12.33
N THR A 390 -1.57 30.23 -11.60
CA THR A 390 -1.12 29.65 -10.33
C THR A 390 -0.70 28.21 -10.56
N THR A 391 0.56 27.91 -10.24
CA THR A 391 1.11 26.56 -10.26
C THR A 391 1.26 26.04 -8.83
N ILE A 392 0.74 24.85 -8.54
CA ILE A 392 1.08 24.12 -7.32
C ILE A 392 1.73 22.80 -7.73
N ASN A 393 3.03 22.64 -7.44
CA ASN A 393 3.78 21.49 -7.94
C ASN A 393 3.36 20.19 -7.26
N HIS A 394 3.23 20.22 -5.93
CA HIS A 394 2.95 19.06 -5.12
C HIS A 394 1.78 19.32 -4.18
N ILE A 395 0.72 18.52 -4.30
CA ILE A 395 -0.37 18.45 -3.34
C ILE A 395 -0.33 17.09 -2.64
N ARG A 396 -0.31 17.09 -1.31
CA ARG A 396 -0.32 15.87 -0.47
C ARG A 396 -1.40 15.96 0.59
N ILE A 397 -2.37 15.07 0.52
CA ILE A 397 -3.35 14.82 1.59
C ILE A 397 -3.12 13.41 2.07
N ASP A 398 -2.59 13.22 3.27
CA ASP A 398 -2.22 11.90 3.77
C ASP A 398 -2.64 11.69 5.21
N ASN A 399 -3.19 10.51 5.52
CA ASN A 399 -3.59 10.15 6.87
C ASN A 399 -4.65 11.10 7.49
N CYS A 400 -5.61 11.56 6.69
CA CYS A 400 -6.59 12.57 7.10
C CYS A 400 -8.00 12.00 7.24
N ARG A 401 -8.78 12.53 8.18
CA ARG A 401 -10.22 12.28 8.27
C ARG A 401 -10.96 13.56 7.93
N VAL A 402 -11.66 13.55 6.81
CA VAL A 402 -12.33 14.72 6.26
C VAL A 402 -13.82 14.52 6.34
N THR A 403 -14.48 15.38 7.11
CA THR A 403 -15.93 15.38 7.27
C THR A 403 -16.52 16.60 6.57
N GLY A 404 -17.56 16.38 5.76
CA GLY A 404 -18.38 17.48 5.27
C GLY A 404 -19.21 18.11 6.38
N VAL A 405 -19.82 19.26 6.09
CA VAL A 405 -20.72 19.94 7.02
C VAL A 405 -22.16 19.82 6.53
N ASN A 406 -22.99 19.12 7.31
CA ASN A 406 -24.35 18.72 6.92
C ASN A 406 -25.44 19.68 7.40
N ASP A 407 -25.05 20.88 7.79
CA ASP A 407 -25.98 21.90 8.23
C ASP A 407 -26.65 22.57 7.02
N THR A 408 -27.62 21.86 6.43
CA THR A 408 -28.32 22.26 5.20
C THR A 408 -29.01 23.63 5.31
N LYS A 409 -29.22 24.14 6.53
CA LYS A 409 -29.75 25.49 6.78
C LYS A 409 -28.73 26.58 6.45
N TYR A 410 -27.44 26.36 6.69
CA TYR A 410 -26.39 27.37 6.54
C TYR A 410 -25.37 27.04 5.44
N VAL A 411 -25.25 25.76 5.08
CA VAL A 411 -24.41 25.27 3.99
C VAL A 411 -25.31 24.94 2.80
N THR A 412 -25.64 25.97 2.02
CA THR A 412 -26.48 25.84 0.80
C THR A 412 -25.67 25.57 -0.46
N LYS A 413 -24.33 25.64 -0.37
CA LYS A 413 -23.38 25.33 -1.43
C LYS A 413 -22.07 24.84 -0.80
N GLN A 414 -21.62 23.64 -1.20
CA GLN A 414 -20.27 23.16 -0.91
C GLN A 414 -19.42 23.17 -2.19
N PHE A 415 -18.10 23.15 -1.98
CA PHE A 415 -17.11 23.08 -3.04
C PHE A 415 -16.36 21.76 -2.95
N GLY A 416 -15.51 21.52 -3.94
CA GLY A 416 -14.60 20.38 -3.85
C GLY A 416 -13.63 20.60 -2.70
N PHE A 417 -13.18 19.53 -2.05
CA PHE A 417 -12.19 19.66 -0.96
C PHE A 417 -10.92 20.39 -1.45
N ILE A 418 -10.45 20.00 -2.63
CA ILE A 418 -9.50 20.72 -3.49
C ILE A 418 -10.29 21.30 -4.66
N HIS A 419 -10.55 22.60 -4.63
CA HIS A 419 -11.40 23.28 -5.61
C HIS A 419 -10.59 24.14 -6.59
N ALA A 420 -10.02 23.51 -7.61
CA ALA A 420 -9.17 24.16 -8.62
C ALA A 420 -9.72 23.95 -10.04
N ILE A 421 -10.88 24.52 -10.32
CA ILE A 421 -11.75 24.04 -11.41
C ILE A 421 -11.70 24.85 -12.72
N ASN A 422 -10.95 25.95 -12.75
CA ASN A 422 -10.99 26.94 -13.84
C ASN A 422 -9.61 27.26 -14.41
N LYS A 423 -9.62 27.99 -15.54
CA LYS A 423 -8.42 28.58 -16.18
C LYS A 423 -7.53 29.28 -15.14
N GLY A 424 -6.22 29.08 -15.27
CA GLY A 424 -5.21 29.63 -14.37
C GLY A 424 -4.88 28.74 -13.18
N SER A 425 -5.49 27.55 -13.05
CA SER A 425 -5.28 26.63 -11.92
C SER A 425 -4.42 25.41 -12.30
N ASN A 426 -3.12 25.61 -12.49
CA ASN A 426 -2.16 24.55 -12.83
C ASN A 426 -1.68 23.78 -11.58
N VAL A 427 -2.58 23.03 -10.95
CA VAL A 427 -2.31 22.34 -9.67
C VAL A 427 -2.19 20.82 -9.79
N TRP A 428 -2.14 20.31 -11.02
CA TRP A 428 -2.29 18.89 -11.33
C TRP A 428 -0.95 18.20 -11.62
N ASN A 429 0.17 18.91 -11.46
CA ASN A 429 1.52 18.42 -11.71
C ASN A 429 1.78 17.12 -10.93
N ASP A 430 1.56 17.14 -9.62
CA ASP A 430 1.70 15.97 -8.76
C ASP A 430 0.76 16.04 -7.54
N VAL A 431 -0.37 15.35 -7.63
CA VAL A 431 -1.37 15.27 -6.56
C VAL A 431 -1.45 13.87 -5.99
N SER A 432 -1.42 13.76 -4.66
CA SER A 432 -1.64 12.51 -3.95
C SER A 432 -2.60 12.69 -2.79
N VAL A 433 -3.61 11.81 -2.74
CA VAL A 433 -4.56 11.68 -1.64
C VAL A 433 -4.50 10.23 -1.15
N SER A 434 -3.99 10.02 0.04
CA SER A 434 -3.71 8.67 0.55
C SER A 434 -4.14 8.45 1.99
N ASN A 435 -4.43 7.20 2.34
CA ASN A 435 -4.66 6.76 3.73
C ASN A 435 -5.71 7.61 4.46
N SER A 436 -6.76 8.04 3.74
CA SER A 436 -7.67 9.09 4.23
C SER A 436 -9.12 8.69 4.09
N THR A 437 -9.95 9.20 5.00
CA THR A 437 -11.40 9.01 4.96
C THR A 437 -12.10 10.29 4.56
N PHE A 438 -13.02 10.20 3.62
CA PHE A 438 -13.91 11.29 3.22
C PHE A 438 -15.35 10.87 3.46
N TYR A 439 -16.04 11.56 4.37
CA TYR A 439 -17.38 11.16 4.77
C TYR A 439 -18.33 12.35 4.98
N GLU A 440 -19.63 12.10 4.83
CA GLU A 440 -20.70 13.06 5.14
C GLU A 440 -20.69 14.31 4.23
N PHE A 441 -20.74 14.11 2.90
CA PHE A 441 -20.71 15.21 1.92
C PHE A 441 -22.00 15.28 1.09
N TYR A 442 -22.94 16.12 1.52
CA TYR A 442 -24.32 16.12 1.00
C TYR A 442 -24.47 16.85 -0.34
N ILE A 443 -23.72 17.94 -0.56
CA ILE A 443 -23.78 18.80 -1.75
C ILE A 443 -22.39 19.17 -2.31
N SER A 444 -21.36 18.35 -2.07
CA SER A 444 -20.02 18.61 -2.58
C SER A 444 -19.77 17.93 -3.93
N PRO A 445 -19.10 18.60 -4.90
CA PRO A 445 -18.74 18.03 -6.20
C PRO A 445 -17.57 17.02 -6.19
N GLY A 446 -16.93 16.76 -5.05
CA GLY A 446 -15.92 15.71 -4.89
C GLY A 446 -14.76 16.11 -3.98
N VAL A 447 -13.81 15.20 -3.78
CA VAL A 447 -12.45 15.57 -3.34
C VAL A 447 -11.89 16.64 -4.27
N PHE A 448 -12.07 16.45 -5.58
CA PHE A 448 -11.78 17.42 -6.61
C PHE A 448 -13.09 18.02 -7.13
N GLY A 449 -13.13 19.35 -7.28
CA GLY A 449 -14.29 20.02 -7.87
C GLY A 449 -14.56 19.58 -9.32
N ALA A 450 -15.74 19.93 -9.85
CA ALA A 450 -16.07 19.66 -11.25
C ALA A 450 -15.28 20.59 -12.18
N LEU A 451 -14.32 20.02 -12.93
CA LEU A 451 -13.40 20.77 -13.77
C LEU A 451 -14.09 21.33 -15.01
N THR A 452 -13.55 22.44 -15.53
CA THR A 452 -13.96 23.06 -16.79
C THR A 452 -12.93 22.82 -17.89
N ALA A 453 -13.30 23.09 -19.15
CA ALA A 453 -12.43 22.88 -20.30
C ALA A 453 -11.19 23.80 -20.36
N GLY A 454 -11.19 24.87 -19.56
CA GLY A 454 -10.07 25.81 -19.48
C GLY A 454 -9.01 25.47 -18.43
N VAL A 455 -9.19 24.38 -17.67
CA VAL A 455 -8.21 23.96 -16.66
C VAL A 455 -6.90 23.53 -17.35
N PRO A 456 -5.74 24.09 -16.94
CA PRO A 456 -4.45 23.63 -17.44
C PRO A 456 -4.14 22.21 -16.96
N ALA A 457 -3.73 21.32 -17.86
CA ALA A 457 -3.18 20.01 -17.52
C ALA A 457 -2.00 19.73 -18.47
N ALA A 458 -0.81 19.51 -17.92
CA ALA A 458 0.39 19.17 -18.68
C ALA A 458 0.47 17.66 -18.93
N ALA A 459 1.28 17.23 -19.91
CA ALA A 459 1.36 15.82 -20.31
C ALA A 459 1.86 14.88 -19.20
N ASP A 460 2.62 15.40 -18.24
CA ASP A 460 3.19 14.72 -17.09
C ASP A 460 2.38 14.90 -15.79
N SER A 461 1.29 15.67 -15.84
CA SER A 461 0.38 15.86 -14.71
C SER A 461 -0.20 14.51 -14.24
N LYS A 462 -0.13 14.27 -12.93
CA LYS A 462 -0.58 13.02 -12.30
C LYS A 462 -1.39 13.28 -11.04
N VAL A 463 -2.48 12.55 -10.90
CA VAL A 463 -3.31 12.49 -9.70
C VAL A 463 -3.38 11.04 -9.23
N SER A 464 -3.10 10.83 -7.95
CA SER A 464 -3.16 9.51 -7.31
C SER A 464 -4.08 9.56 -6.09
N ILE A 465 -4.97 8.57 -5.99
CA ILE A 465 -5.83 8.33 -4.84
C ILE A 465 -5.63 6.90 -4.40
N SER A 466 -5.19 6.69 -3.16
CA SER A 466 -4.87 5.33 -2.70
C SER A 466 -5.28 5.09 -1.26
N ASN A 467 -5.76 3.89 -0.94
CA ASN A 467 -6.05 3.49 0.44
C ASN A 467 -6.98 4.51 1.14
N CYS A 468 -8.04 4.91 0.44
CA CYS A 468 -9.01 5.86 0.96
C CYS A 468 -10.37 5.19 1.19
N THR A 469 -11.09 5.64 2.22
CA THR A 469 -12.47 5.23 2.49
C THR A 469 -13.42 6.38 2.19
N PHE A 470 -14.45 6.13 1.38
CA PHE A 470 -15.48 7.11 1.00
C PHE A 470 -16.84 6.67 1.54
N TYR A 471 -17.54 7.57 2.22
CA TYR A 471 -18.85 7.27 2.79
C TYR A 471 -19.83 8.43 2.70
N ASN A 472 -21.11 8.13 2.48
CA ASN A 472 -22.24 9.04 2.48
C ASN A 472 -22.02 10.29 1.61
N TRP A 473 -21.84 10.07 0.31
CA TRP A 473 -21.63 11.13 -0.67
C TRP A 473 -22.91 11.44 -1.49
N ALA A 474 -23.09 12.72 -1.85
CA ALA A 474 -24.06 13.23 -2.83
C ALA A 474 -25.55 12.96 -2.54
N THR A 475 -25.94 12.76 -1.27
CA THR A 475 -27.32 12.45 -0.86
C THR A 475 -28.39 13.45 -1.28
N SER A 476 -28.04 14.73 -1.45
CA SER A 476 -29.01 15.76 -1.86
C SER A 476 -28.83 16.23 -3.30
N LYS A 477 -27.81 15.69 -4.01
CA LYS A 477 -27.61 15.91 -5.45
C LYS A 477 -26.80 14.76 -6.06
N ALA A 478 -27.50 13.72 -6.50
CA ALA A 478 -26.91 12.50 -7.07
C ALA A 478 -25.98 12.71 -8.28
N ALA A 479 -26.02 13.89 -8.92
CA ALA A 479 -25.08 14.26 -9.99
C ALA A 479 -23.64 14.51 -9.51
N TYR A 480 -23.42 14.65 -8.20
CA TYR A 480 -22.10 14.81 -7.63
C TYR A 480 -21.37 13.48 -7.45
N THR A 481 -20.05 13.56 -7.38
CA THR A 481 -19.15 12.42 -7.39
C THR A 481 -18.25 12.44 -6.16
N ALA A 482 -17.91 11.28 -5.59
CA ALA A 482 -17.03 11.23 -4.42
C ALA A 482 -15.62 11.77 -4.71
N ILE A 483 -15.02 11.36 -5.84
CA ILE A 483 -13.67 11.77 -6.22
C ILE A 483 -13.67 13.09 -6.97
N GLY A 484 -14.45 13.23 -8.04
CA GLY A 484 -14.48 14.44 -8.84
C GLY A 484 -15.04 14.24 -10.24
N ASN A 485 -15.18 15.34 -10.98
CA ASN A 485 -15.69 15.32 -12.35
C ASN A 485 -14.69 15.96 -13.32
N PHE A 486 -14.11 15.11 -14.18
CA PHE A 486 -13.09 15.46 -15.18
C PHE A 486 -13.65 15.47 -16.61
N SER A 487 -14.98 15.35 -16.79
CA SER A 487 -15.66 15.22 -18.10
C SER A 487 -15.42 16.36 -19.09
N LYS A 488 -14.97 17.53 -18.60
CA LYS A 488 -14.72 18.71 -19.43
C LYS A 488 -13.26 18.94 -19.75
N LEU A 489 -12.32 18.15 -19.20
CA LEU A 489 -10.91 18.32 -19.52
C LEU A 489 -10.67 18.17 -21.03
N SER A 490 -9.92 19.13 -21.58
CA SER A 490 -9.54 19.16 -22.99
C SER A 490 -8.24 18.41 -23.26
N THR A 491 -7.37 18.32 -22.25
CA THR A 491 -6.12 17.55 -22.28
C THR A 491 -6.21 16.37 -21.31
N PRO A 492 -5.84 15.14 -21.73
CA PRO A 492 -5.82 13.98 -20.85
C PRO A 492 -4.87 14.17 -19.66
N LEU A 493 -5.37 13.86 -18.46
CA LEU A 493 -4.63 13.82 -17.20
C LEU A 493 -4.41 12.36 -16.78
N SER A 494 -3.26 12.02 -16.21
CA SER A 494 -3.05 10.68 -15.64
C SER A 494 -3.73 10.59 -14.27
N LEU A 495 -4.71 9.69 -14.12
CA LEU A 495 -5.44 9.49 -12.88
C LEU A 495 -5.31 8.04 -12.42
N SER A 496 -4.79 7.82 -11.21
CA SER A 496 -4.75 6.51 -10.57
C SER A 496 -5.63 6.47 -9.33
N VAL A 497 -6.46 5.43 -9.23
CA VAL A 497 -7.30 5.17 -8.05
C VAL A 497 -7.09 3.71 -7.65
N SER A 498 -6.55 3.46 -6.47
CA SER A 498 -6.21 2.10 -6.04
C SER A 498 -6.46 1.80 -4.58
N GLY A 499 -6.91 0.59 -4.26
CA GLY A 499 -7.06 0.18 -2.87
C GLY A 499 -8.09 1.02 -2.11
N CYS A 500 -9.09 1.61 -2.78
CA CYS A 500 -10.10 2.44 -2.11
C CYS A 500 -11.37 1.64 -1.78
N VAL A 501 -12.08 2.04 -0.72
CA VAL A 501 -13.34 1.42 -0.28
C VAL A 501 -14.46 2.46 -0.31
N PHE A 502 -15.60 2.08 -0.90
CA PHE A 502 -16.78 2.94 -1.03
C PHE A 502 -17.97 2.31 -0.30
N GLY A 503 -18.45 2.95 0.77
CA GLY A 503 -19.73 2.61 1.41
C GLY A 503 -20.90 3.37 0.80
N TYR A 504 -22.03 3.49 1.52
CA TYR A 504 -23.23 4.21 1.04
C TYR A 504 -22.92 5.51 0.28
N SER A 505 -23.53 5.70 -0.89
CA SER A 505 -23.46 6.94 -1.67
C SER A 505 -24.59 6.98 -2.69
N ALA A 506 -25.27 8.13 -2.79
CA ALA A 506 -26.30 8.36 -3.81
C ALA A 506 -25.71 8.78 -5.17
N GLY A 507 -24.49 9.33 -5.16
CA GLY A 507 -23.73 9.71 -6.34
C GLY A 507 -22.75 8.64 -6.78
N LYS A 508 -22.22 8.80 -8.00
CA LYS A 508 -21.17 7.93 -8.55
C LYS A 508 -19.81 8.22 -7.91
N ALA A 509 -18.83 7.34 -8.11
CA ALA A 509 -17.49 7.54 -7.56
C ALA A 509 -16.75 8.66 -8.28
N LEU A 510 -16.81 8.70 -9.62
CA LEU A 510 -15.97 9.52 -10.48
C LEU A 510 -16.66 9.82 -11.81
N ASP A 511 -16.35 10.96 -12.42
CA ASP A 511 -16.51 11.14 -13.87
C ASP A 511 -15.13 11.27 -14.51
N PRO A 512 -14.60 10.22 -15.17
CA PRO A 512 -13.20 10.23 -15.61
C PRO A 512 -12.97 11.12 -16.82
N GLY A 513 -14.00 11.43 -17.62
CA GLY A 513 -13.83 12.26 -18.81
C GLY A 513 -12.73 11.77 -19.74
N ALA A 514 -11.79 12.68 -20.04
CA ALA A 514 -10.62 12.40 -20.89
C ALA A 514 -9.39 11.88 -20.12
N CYS A 515 -9.51 11.56 -18.83
CA CYS A 515 -8.38 11.07 -18.04
C CYS A 515 -7.89 9.69 -18.51
N ASN A 516 -6.56 9.49 -18.46
CA ASN A 516 -5.94 8.18 -18.56
C ASN A 516 -6.08 7.46 -17.20
N LEU A 517 -7.23 6.84 -16.98
CA LEU A 517 -7.59 6.22 -15.70
C LEU A 517 -6.92 4.85 -15.52
N THR A 518 -6.20 4.67 -14.41
CA THR A 518 -5.74 3.39 -13.89
C THR A 518 -6.47 3.06 -12.58
N ALA A 519 -7.36 2.08 -12.60
CA ALA A 519 -8.14 1.64 -11.44
C ALA A 519 -7.75 0.22 -11.02
N LYS A 520 -7.44 0.00 -9.74
CA LYS A 520 -7.06 -1.34 -9.22
C LYS A 520 -7.57 -1.55 -7.79
N ASN A 521 -8.08 -2.73 -7.49
CA ASN A 521 -8.41 -3.14 -6.12
C ASN A 521 -9.29 -2.11 -5.37
N ASN A 522 -10.30 -1.58 -6.06
CA ASN A 522 -11.27 -0.67 -5.45
C ASN A 522 -12.54 -1.45 -5.16
N TYR A 523 -13.08 -1.31 -3.95
CA TYR A 523 -14.17 -2.12 -3.44
C TYR A 523 -15.37 -1.27 -3.06
N CYS A 524 -16.57 -1.82 -3.16
CA CYS A 524 -17.76 -1.18 -2.61
C CYS A 524 -18.64 -2.16 -1.85
N THR A 525 -19.40 -1.63 -0.89
CA THR A 525 -20.50 -2.36 -0.25
C THR A 525 -21.71 -2.36 -1.18
N THR A 526 -22.69 -3.20 -0.89
CA THR A 526 -23.95 -3.27 -1.63
C THR A 526 -24.82 -2.01 -1.49
N ASP A 527 -24.49 -1.14 -0.52
CA ASP A 527 -25.22 0.11 -0.27
C ASP A 527 -24.74 1.27 -1.16
N PHE A 528 -23.72 1.08 -1.99
CA PHE A 528 -23.30 2.07 -2.98
C PHE A 528 -24.31 2.13 -4.15
N GLU A 529 -25.25 3.10 -4.13
CA GLU A 529 -26.43 3.12 -5.01
C GLU A 529 -26.09 3.14 -6.51
N GLN A 530 -24.94 3.75 -6.88
CA GLN A 530 -24.52 3.91 -8.27
C GLN A 530 -23.46 2.87 -8.70
N ALA A 531 -23.41 1.69 -8.08
CA ALA A 531 -22.34 0.69 -8.30
C ALA A 531 -22.19 0.25 -9.76
N SER A 532 -23.27 0.26 -10.54
CA SER A 532 -23.26 -0.10 -11.97
C SER A 532 -22.82 1.03 -12.92
N GLY A 533 -22.68 2.26 -12.42
CA GLY A 533 -22.40 3.48 -13.20
C GLY A 533 -21.42 4.44 -12.53
N THR A 534 -20.49 3.89 -11.74
CA THR A 534 -19.54 4.60 -10.87
C THR A 534 -18.57 5.54 -11.58
N GLY A 535 -18.28 5.30 -12.88
CA GLY A 535 -17.15 5.89 -13.60
C GLY A 535 -15.76 5.37 -13.15
N LEU A 536 -15.74 4.28 -12.37
CA LEU A 536 -14.55 3.64 -11.81
C LEU A 536 -14.78 2.13 -11.68
N SER A 537 -13.86 1.27 -12.12
CA SER A 537 -14.01 -0.17 -11.89
C SER A 537 -13.99 -0.48 -10.38
N LEU A 538 -15.13 -0.95 -9.86
CA LEU A 538 -15.32 -1.38 -8.47
C LEU A 538 -15.60 -2.88 -8.41
N ILE A 539 -15.13 -3.51 -7.34
CA ILE A 539 -15.40 -4.91 -6.98
C ILE A 539 -16.42 -4.89 -5.84
N ASP A 540 -17.59 -5.48 -6.08
CA ASP A 540 -18.62 -5.61 -5.05
C ASP A 540 -18.17 -6.62 -3.99
N LEU A 541 -18.24 -6.22 -2.72
CA LEU A 541 -17.95 -7.08 -1.58
C LEU A 541 -19.05 -8.10 -1.30
N GLY A 542 -20.27 -7.88 -1.81
CA GLY A 542 -21.44 -8.69 -1.49
C GLY A 542 -21.94 -8.50 -0.05
N LEU A 543 -21.48 -7.44 0.64
CA LEU A 543 -21.80 -7.10 2.01
C LEU A 543 -22.40 -5.70 2.08
N SER A 544 -23.40 -5.50 2.94
CA SER A 544 -23.90 -4.17 3.29
C SER A 544 -22.91 -3.43 4.20
N ASP A 545 -23.04 -2.11 4.29
CA ASP A 545 -22.27 -1.27 5.21
C ASP A 545 -22.37 -1.77 6.64
N SER A 546 -23.56 -2.17 7.09
CA SER A 546 -23.79 -2.68 8.45
C SER A 546 -23.18 -4.06 8.72
N SER A 547 -22.83 -4.79 7.66
CA SER A 547 -22.19 -6.11 7.76
C SER A 547 -20.67 -6.01 7.59
N PHE A 548 -20.19 -4.92 6.99
CA PHE A 548 -18.79 -4.70 6.67
C PHE A 548 -18.09 -3.75 7.64
N PHE A 549 -18.76 -2.68 8.06
CA PHE A 549 -18.28 -1.68 9.01
C PHE A 549 -18.92 -1.85 10.38
N ARG A 550 -18.18 -1.51 11.45
CA ARG A 550 -18.68 -1.58 12.83
C ARG A 550 -19.92 -0.71 13.05
N ASN A 551 -19.86 0.57 12.68
CA ASN A 551 -20.99 1.49 12.79
C ASN A 551 -20.83 2.72 11.88
N ALA A 552 -20.99 2.51 10.57
CA ALA A 552 -20.79 3.56 9.58
C ALA A 552 -21.69 4.81 9.78
N LYS A 553 -22.90 4.63 10.35
CA LYS A 553 -23.84 5.74 10.63
C LYS A 553 -23.36 6.68 11.74
N GLU A 554 -22.55 6.17 12.66
CA GLU A 554 -21.89 6.96 13.71
C GLU A 554 -20.45 7.32 13.33
N ASN A 555 -20.10 7.19 12.05
CA ASN A 555 -18.77 7.48 11.49
C ASN A 555 -17.65 6.56 12.00
N ASP A 556 -18.00 5.36 12.49
CA ASP A 556 -17.05 4.30 12.79
C ASP A 556 -16.99 3.31 11.63
N PHE A 557 -16.00 3.50 10.76
CA PHE A 557 -15.78 2.66 9.59
C PHE A 557 -14.85 1.48 9.88
N THR A 558 -14.58 1.12 11.15
CA THR A 558 -13.73 -0.06 11.45
C THR A 558 -14.28 -1.29 10.73
N VAL A 559 -13.43 -1.95 9.94
CA VAL A 559 -13.77 -3.17 9.21
C VAL A 559 -13.95 -4.31 10.20
N ILE A 560 -15.12 -4.97 10.15
CA ILE A 560 -15.46 -6.10 11.02
C ILE A 560 -15.45 -7.45 10.29
N ASP A 561 -15.35 -7.44 8.96
CA ASP A 561 -15.09 -8.65 8.17
C ASP A 561 -13.58 -8.89 8.02
N PHE A 562 -13.03 -9.64 8.97
CA PHE A 562 -11.61 -9.96 9.06
C PHE A 562 -11.13 -10.97 8.00
N GLU A 563 -12.04 -11.62 7.28
CA GLU A 563 -11.69 -12.52 6.17
C GLU A 563 -11.73 -11.81 4.81
N SER A 564 -12.29 -10.60 4.77
CA SER A 564 -12.33 -9.80 3.54
C SER A 564 -10.93 -9.57 2.97
N VAL A 565 -10.86 -9.49 1.64
CA VAL A 565 -9.66 -9.04 0.94
C VAL A 565 -9.27 -7.61 1.35
N VAL A 566 -10.26 -6.79 1.74
CA VAL A 566 -10.02 -5.42 2.22
C VAL A 566 -9.21 -5.44 3.51
N TYR A 567 -9.59 -6.28 4.47
CA TYR A 567 -8.85 -6.43 5.72
C TYR A 567 -7.48 -7.08 5.51
N THR A 568 -7.43 -8.20 4.78
CA THR A 568 -6.19 -8.99 4.62
C THR A 568 -5.13 -8.34 3.74
N GLN A 569 -5.53 -7.47 2.81
CA GLN A 569 -4.61 -6.70 1.94
C GLN A 569 -4.50 -5.23 2.35
N GLU A 570 -5.15 -4.83 3.45
CA GLU A 570 -5.18 -3.47 3.96
C GLU A 570 -5.63 -2.40 2.94
N TYR A 571 -6.68 -2.71 2.16
CA TYR A 571 -7.32 -1.72 1.28
C TYR A 571 -8.28 -0.81 2.06
N GLY A 572 -8.43 0.43 1.62
CA GLY A 572 -9.17 1.48 2.33
C GLY A 572 -8.27 2.27 3.28
N ASP A 573 -8.85 3.19 4.04
CA ASP A 573 -8.10 3.97 5.03
C ASP A 573 -7.61 3.05 6.18
N PRO A 574 -6.28 2.97 6.42
CA PRO A 574 -5.69 2.13 7.46
C PRO A 574 -6.19 2.40 8.88
N HIS A 575 -6.73 3.59 9.18
CA HIS A 575 -7.32 3.90 10.48
C HIS A 575 -8.42 2.92 10.89
N TRP A 576 -9.08 2.30 9.90
CA TRP A 576 -10.22 1.43 10.10
C TRP A 576 -9.88 -0.06 10.01
N ILE A 577 -8.62 -0.38 9.71
CA ILE A 577 -8.12 -1.74 9.56
C ILE A 577 -7.29 -2.03 10.81
N THR A 578 -8.00 -2.37 11.89
CA THR A 578 -7.43 -2.50 13.23
C THR A 578 -7.20 -3.95 13.60
N VAL A 579 -6.38 -4.19 14.63
CA VAL A 579 -6.28 -5.51 15.25
C VAL A 579 -7.66 -5.99 15.68
N GLN A 580 -7.95 -7.27 15.43
CA GLN A 580 -9.21 -7.90 15.85
C GLN A 580 -9.25 -8.01 17.38
N GLU A 581 -10.14 -7.23 18.00
CA GLU A 581 -10.54 -7.38 19.41
C GLU A 581 -11.66 -8.43 19.51
N TYR A 582 -11.63 -9.30 20.53
CA TYR A 582 -12.59 -10.38 20.73
C TYR A 582 -13.84 -9.94 21.49
#